data_AF-A0A1Q3BXY9-F1
#
_entry.id   AF-A0A1Q3BXY9-F1
#
_cell.length_a   1.000
_cell.length_b   1.000
_cell.length_c   1.000
_cell.angle_alpha   90.00
_cell.angle_beta   90.00
_cell.angle_gamma   90.00
#
_symmetry.space_group_name_H-M   'P 1'
#
loop_
_entity.id
_entity.type
_entity.pdbx_description
1 polymer ?
#
loop_
_entity_poly.entity_id
_entity_poly.type
_entity_poly.pdbx_seq_one_letter_code
_entity_poly.pdbx_strand_id
1 'polypeptide(L)'
;WFIDWWCFYGPRDEILPDSIYEALITFSNNTDKIPHCPTMIRFFIHAKLSWIMYWDNTISQPQNYLSALLRNFWTKWWNNYDLTKCTSQTILHSLRAKVQQDHQFTLTKSQIQTSIASSSTKQELQAQIKKLQEALANTPYDDSDKESIHSVASLMASIHLADNDDFIPIPQKSNGKENITKTGKKINHCH
;
A
#
# COMPACT_ATOMS: atom_id res chain seq x y z
N TRP A 1 -4.59 19.02 8.28
CA TRP A 1 -6.01 19.34 8.00
C TRP A 1 -6.94 18.25 8.50
N PHE A 2 -6.91 17.00 7.98
CA PHE A 2 -7.84 15.95 8.43
C PHE A 2 -7.62 15.52 9.88
N ILE A 3 -6.35 15.32 10.28
CA ILE A 3 -6.02 14.97 11.67
C ILE A 3 -6.49 16.06 12.64
N ASP A 4 -6.23 17.33 12.31
CA ASP A 4 -6.69 18.46 13.12
C ASP A 4 -8.22 18.47 13.21
N TRP A 5 -8.90 18.34 12.07
CA TRP A 5 -10.36 18.25 12.02
C TRP A 5 -10.89 17.10 12.88
N TRP A 6 -10.25 15.92 12.84
CA TRP A 6 -10.63 14.78 13.67
C TRP A 6 -10.43 15.08 15.17
N CYS A 7 -9.31 15.68 15.55
CA CYS A 7 -9.05 16.00 16.96
C CYS A 7 -10.11 16.95 17.55
N PHE A 8 -10.69 17.83 16.74
CA PHE A 8 -11.72 18.77 17.19
C PHE A 8 -13.15 18.24 17.04
N TYR A 9 -13.44 17.50 15.96
CA TYR A 9 -14.80 17.17 15.55
C TYR A 9 -15.07 15.66 15.40
N GLY A 10 -14.05 14.85 15.65
CA GLY A 10 -14.14 13.40 15.61
C GLY A 10 -14.97 12.82 16.76
N PRO A 11 -15.23 11.51 16.71
CA PRO A 11 -15.87 10.78 17.78
C PRO A 11 -14.99 10.79 19.03
N ARG A 12 -15.62 10.86 20.21
CA ARG A 12 -14.96 10.74 21.52
C ARG A 12 -15.14 9.34 22.08
N ASP A 13 -14.27 8.94 23.00
CA ASP A 13 -14.33 7.61 23.63
C ASP A 13 -15.68 7.37 24.33
N GLU A 14 -16.27 8.43 24.92
CA GLU A 14 -17.54 8.42 25.65
C GLU A 14 -18.76 7.99 24.82
N ILE A 15 -18.68 8.09 23.48
CA ILE A 15 -19.80 7.70 22.60
C ILE A 15 -19.65 6.28 22.05
N LEU A 16 -18.55 5.60 22.38
CA LEU A 16 -18.31 4.23 21.96
C LEU A 16 -19.12 3.26 22.85
N PRO A 17 -19.78 2.25 22.27
CA PRO A 17 -20.25 1.11 23.06
C PRO A 17 -19.07 0.41 23.74
N ASP A 18 -19.28 -0.10 24.95
CA ASP A 18 -18.23 -0.77 25.76
C ASP A 18 -17.47 -1.83 24.96
N SER A 19 -18.18 -2.64 24.16
CA SER A 19 -17.55 -3.69 23.34
C SER A 19 -16.57 -3.13 22.30
N ILE A 20 -16.86 -1.97 21.73
CA ILE A 20 -15.99 -1.29 20.75
C ILE A 20 -14.82 -0.62 21.46
N TYR A 21 -15.04 -0.07 22.65
CA TYR A 21 -13.98 0.49 23.48
C TYR A 21 -12.94 -0.59 23.84
N GLU A 22 -13.37 -1.77 24.27
CA GLU A 22 -12.47 -2.90 24.54
C GLU A 22 -11.69 -3.34 23.29
N ALA A 23 -12.33 -3.33 22.13
CA ALA A 23 -11.68 -3.60 20.85
C ALA A 23 -10.64 -2.52 20.49
N LEU A 24 -10.91 -1.24 20.79
CA LEU A 24 -9.96 -0.13 20.63
C LEU A 24 -8.74 -0.29 21.53
N ILE A 25 -8.93 -0.65 22.80
CA ILE A 25 -7.82 -0.93 23.73
C ILE A 25 -6.97 -2.08 23.22
N THR A 26 -7.63 -3.16 22.77
CA THR A 26 -6.95 -4.32 22.17
C THR A 26 -6.13 -3.91 20.95
N PHE A 27 -6.71 -3.13 20.04
CA PHE A 27 -6.01 -2.59 18.87
C PHE A 27 -4.80 -1.73 19.28
N SER A 28 -4.98 -0.82 20.25
CA SER A 28 -3.92 0.07 20.72
C SER A 28 -2.75 -0.69 21.34
N ASN A 29 -3.01 -1.79 22.04
CA ASN A 29 -1.98 -2.60 22.68
C ASN A 29 -1.21 -3.50 21.70
N ASN A 30 -1.79 -3.77 20.53
CA ASN A 30 -1.22 -4.67 19.51
C ASN A 30 -0.77 -3.92 18.25
N THR A 31 -0.71 -2.59 18.28
CA THR A 31 -0.24 -1.78 17.16
C THR A 31 0.74 -0.73 17.62
N ASP A 32 1.77 -0.49 16.80
CA ASP A 32 2.76 0.54 17.10
C ASP A 32 2.11 1.93 17.11
N LYS A 33 2.56 2.81 18.00
CA LYS A 33 2.15 4.21 17.99
C LYS A 33 2.78 4.90 16.78
N ILE A 34 1.96 5.61 16.00
CA ILE A 34 2.42 6.38 14.85
C ILE A 34 2.46 7.86 15.26
N PRO A 35 3.61 8.54 15.18
CA PRO A 35 3.68 9.97 15.46
C PRO A 35 2.65 10.75 14.64
N HIS A 36 1.97 11.70 15.28
CA HIS A 36 0.98 12.58 14.64
C HIS A 36 -0.26 11.89 14.04
N CYS A 37 -0.46 10.59 14.29
CA CYS A 37 -1.65 9.86 13.87
C CYS A 37 -2.31 9.18 15.08
N PRO A 38 -3.40 9.78 15.62
CA PRO A 38 -4.13 9.21 16.75
C PRO A 38 -4.55 7.75 16.54
N THR A 39 -4.35 6.92 17.55
CA THR A 39 -4.72 5.49 17.51
C THR A 39 -6.21 5.30 17.21
N MET A 40 -7.07 6.17 17.73
CA MET A 40 -8.51 6.11 17.50
C MET A 40 -8.85 6.23 16.01
N ILE A 41 -8.19 7.13 15.26
CA ILE A 41 -8.40 7.25 13.80
C ILE A 41 -8.07 5.95 13.10
N ARG A 42 -6.90 5.38 13.43
CA ARG A 42 -6.40 4.15 12.82
C ARG A 42 -7.31 2.97 13.13
N PHE A 43 -7.82 2.90 14.35
CA PHE A 43 -8.80 1.91 14.74
C PHE A 43 -10.10 2.05 13.95
N PHE A 44 -10.63 3.27 13.82
CA PHE A 44 -11.84 3.53 13.04
C PHE A 44 -11.68 3.13 11.57
N ILE A 45 -10.53 3.41 10.97
CA ILE A 45 -10.22 2.99 9.60
C ILE A 45 -10.13 1.46 9.52
N HIS A 46 -9.36 0.84 10.42
CA HIS A 46 -9.15 -0.60 10.43
C HIS A 46 -10.48 -1.36 10.58
N ALA A 47 -11.30 -0.96 11.55
CA ALA A 47 -12.56 -1.60 11.83
C ALA A 47 -13.71 -1.07 10.92
N LYS A 48 -13.44 -0.17 9.97
CA LYS A 48 -14.43 0.39 9.04
C LYS A 48 -15.64 1.00 9.77
N LEU A 49 -15.32 1.68 10.87
CA LEU A 49 -16.29 2.25 11.79
C LEU A 49 -16.83 3.57 11.26
N SER A 50 -18.15 3.71 11.30
CA SER A 50 -18.84 4.91 10.83
C SER A 50 -19.44 5.67 12.02
N TRP A 51 -19.32 6.99 11.99
CA TRP A 51 -19.98 7.88 12.94
C TRP A 51 -20.69 9.00 12.19
N ILE A 52 -21.71 9.56 12.82
CA ILE A 52 -22.45 10.72 12.35
C ILE A 52 -21.96 11.92 13.15
N MET A 53 -21.66 13.00 12.43
CA MET A 53 -21.41 14.30 13.02
C MET A 53 -22.56 15.23 12.62
N TYR A 54 -23.10 15.93 13.61
CA TYR A 54 -24.11 16.97 13.46
C TYR A 54 -23.58 18.24 14.13
N TRP A 55 -23.81 19.39 13.51
CA TRP A 55 -23.60 20.67 14.16
C TRP A 55 -24.83 21.54 13.98
N ASP A 56 -25.19 22.25 15.04
CA ASP A 56 -26.18 23.31 15.00
C ASP A 56 -25.49 24.64 15.26
N ASN A 57 -26.17 25.73 14.94
CA ASN A 57 -25.74 27.05 15.38
C ASN A 57 -26.85 27.65 16.27
N THR A 58 -26.46 28.13 17.44
CA THR A 58 -27.35 28.83 18.37
C THR A 58 -26.90 30.28 18.48
N ILE A 59 -27.85 31.21 18.48
CA ILE A 59 -27.54 32.62 18.72
C ILE A 59 -27.53 32.83 20.24
N SER A 60 -26.36 33.14 20.79
CA SER A 60 -26.24 33.60 22.17
C SER A 60 -26.38 35.12 22.19
N GLN A 61 -27.35 35.62 22.93
CA GLN A 61 -27.58 37.06 23.08
C GLN A 61 -27.56 37.44 24.57
N PRO A 62 -26.37 37.68 25.14
CA PRO A 62 -26.26 38.14 26.51
C PRO A 62 -26.78 39.58 26.62
N GLN A 63 -27.37 39.94 27.76
CA GLN A 63 -28.08 41.21 27.96
C GLN A 63 -27.25 42.47 27.70
N ASN A 64 -25.92 42.39 27.81
CA ASN A 64 -24.99 43.54 27.68
C ASN A 64 -23.93 43.35 26.58
N TYR A 65 -24.07 42.36 25.69
CA TYR A 65 -23.06 42.03 24.68
C TYR A 65 -23.69 41.83 23.30
N LEU A 66 -22.87 41.96 22.26
CA LEU A 66 -23.29 41.64 20.89
C LEU A 66 -23.67 40.17 20.77
N SER A 67 -24.73 39.89 20.01
CA SER A 67 -25.15 38.52 19.73
C SER A 67 -24.02 37.75 19.06
N ALA A 68 -23.68 36.59 19.61
CA ALA A 68 -22.69 35.68 19.06
C ALA A 68 -23.37 34.46 18.44
N LEU A 69 -22.90 34.05 17.26
CA LEU A 69 -23.27 32.76 16.71
C LEU A 69 -22.39 31.69 17.37
N LEU A 70 -22.97 30.90 18.25
CA LEU A 70 -22.35 29.71 18.81
C LEU A 70 -22.58 28.53 17.87
N ARG A 71 -21.60 27.66 17.74
CA ARG A 71 -21.74 26.40 17.02
C ARG A 71 -21.65 25.27 18.03
N ASN A 72 -22.70 24.45 18.14
CA ASN A 72 -22.65 23.25 18.97
C ASN A 72 -22.43 22.03 18.08
N PHE A 73 -21.63 21.11 18.59
CA PHE A 73 -21.24 19.91 17.87
C PHE A 73 -21.73 18.68 18.61
N TRP A 74 -22.26 17.75 17.85
CA TRP A 74 -22.78 16.48 18.30
C TRP A 74 -22.15 15.39 17.46
N THR A 75 -21.61 14.38 18.11
CA THR A 75 -21.10 13.18 17.45
C THR A 75 -21.82 11.97 18.01
N LYS A 76 -22.22 11.06 17.12
CA LYS A 76 -22.89 9.81 17.49
C LYS A 76 -22.37 8.67 16.63
N TRP A 77 -22.26 7.50 17.23
CA TRP A 77 -21.95 6.26 16.51
C TRP A 77 -23.05 5.83 15.52
N TRP A 78 -22.68 5.12 14.45
CA TRP A 78 -23.63 4.50 13.54
C TRP A 78 -24.26 3.22 14.14
N ASN A 79 -25.51 3.31 14.56
CA ASN A 79 -26.21 2.24 15.27
C ASN A 79 -26.34 0.89 14.53
N ASN A 80 -26.25 0.88 13.19
CA ASN A 80 -26.42 -0.34 12.39
C ASN A 80 -25.09 -1.03 12.07
N TYR A 81 -24.00 -0.64 12.73
CA TYR A 81 -22.72 -1.32 12.58
C TYR A 81 -22.79 -2.73 13.19
N ASP A 82 -22.33 -3.74 12.44
CA ASP A 82 -22.25 -5.12 12.90
C ASP A 82 -21.12 -5.26 13.94
N LEU A 83 -21.50 -5.16 15.22
CA LEU A 83 -20.58 -5.23 16.37
C LEU A 83 -19.78 -6.53 16.42
N THR A 84 -20.28 -7.62 15.84
CA THR A 84 -19.56 -8.91 15.84
C THR A 84 -18.23 -8.81 15.11
N LYS A 85 -18.11 -7.89 14.14
CA LYS A 85 -16.88 -7.63 13.39
C LYS A 85 -15.85 -6.84 14.19
N CYS A 86 -16.25 -6.17 15.26
CA CYS A 86 -15.39 -5.30 16.05
C CYS A 86 -15.40 -5.72 17.53
N THR A 87 -14.80 -6.89 17.77
CA THR A 87 -14.52 -7.43 19.10
C THR A 87 -13.01 -7.56 19.27
N SER A 88 -12.52 -7.66 20.51
CA SER A 88 -11.09 -7.89 20.76
C SER A 88 -10.54 -9.11 20.01
N GLN A 89 -11.32 -10.18 19.91
CA GLN A 89 -10.91 -11.40 19.19
C GLN A 89 -10.80 -11.17 17.68
N THR A 90 -11.80 -10.54 17.06
CA THR A 90 -11.76 -10.28 15.61
C THR A 90 -10.66 -9.29 15.24
N ILE A 91 -10.40 -8.28 16.09
CA ILE A 91 -9.29 -7.34 15.92
C ILE A 91 -7.93 -8.06 16.01
N LEU A 92 -7.73 -8.93 17.01
CA LEU A 92 -6.48 -9.69 17.12
C LEU A 92 -6.26 -10.59 15.91
N HIS A 93 -7.32 -11.25 15.44
CA HIS A 93 -7.27 -12.10 14.26
C HIS A 93 -6.89 -11.29 13.01
N SER A 94 -7.55 -10.16 12.75
CA SER A 94 -7.27 -9.33 11.59
C SER A 94 -5.86 -8.72 11.61
N LEU A 95 -5.37 -8.31 12.79
CA LEU A 95 -4.00 -7.80 12.93
C LEU A 95 -2.97 -8.88 12.59
N ARG A 96 -3.17 -10.12 13.06
CA ARG A 96 -2.28 -11.25 12.71
C ARG A 96 -2.34 -11.60 11.23
N ALA A 97 -3.54 -11.64 10.66
CA ALA A 97 -3.73 -11.90 9.22
C ALA A 97 -2.98 -10.86 8.38
N LYS A 98 -3.05 -9.59 8.76
CA LYS A 98 -2.31 -8.51 8.09
C LYS A 98 -0.78 -8.70 8.17
N VAL A 99 -0.25 -9.05 9.34
CA VAL A 99 1.19 -9.32 9.50
C VAL A 99 1.63 -10.49 8.61
N GLN A 100 0.82 -11.55 8.55
CA GLN A 100 1.10 -12.70 7.69
C GLN A 100 1.09 -12.33 6.21
N GLN A 101 0.12 -11.52 5.78
CA GLN A 101 0.03 -11.00 4.42
C GLN A 101 1.24 -10.11 4.06
N ASP A 102 1.63 -9.19 4.94
CA ASP A 102 2.79 -8.30 4.75
C ASP A 102 4.09 -9.11 4.64
N HIS A 103 4.23 -10.17 5.43
CA HIS A 103 5.38 -11.09 5.36
C HIS A 103 5.41 -11.86 4.04
N GLN A 104 4.27 -12.40 3.60
CA GLN A 104 4.16 -13.10 2.32
C GLN A 104 4.46 -12.17 1.14
N PHE A 105 3.96 -10.94 1.17
CA PHE A 105 4.25 -9.93 0.16
C PHE A 105 5.74 -9.61 0.10
N THR A 106 6.38 -9.40 1.25
CA THR A 106 7.82 -9.13 1.35
C THR A 106 8.65 -10.29 0.80
N LEU A 107 8.29 -11.52 1.16
CA LEU A 107 8.95 -12.73 0.67
C LEU A 107 8.82 -12.85 -0.85
N THR A 108 7.61 -12.66 -1.38
CA THR A 108 7.32 -12.73 -2.83
C THR A 108 8.12 -11.68 -3.58
N LYS A 109 8.17 -10.44 -3.06
CA LYS A 109 8.96 -9.35 -3.64
C LYS A 109 10.45 -9.70 -3.67
N SER A 110 11.00 -10.25 -2.58
CA SER A 110 12.39 -10.68 -2.55
C SER A 110 12.68 -11.80 -3.56
N GLN A 111 11.79 -12.79 -3.66
CA GLN A 111 11.93 -13.89 -4.62
C GLN A 111 11.94 -13.36 -6.06
N ILE A 112 11.01 -12.47 -6.41
CA ILE A 112 10.97 -11.81 -7.72
C ILE A 112 12.30 -11.08 -7.99
N GLN A 113 12.78 -10.29 -7.02
CA GLN A 113 14.03 -9.53 -7.18
C GLN A 113 15.25 -10.45 -7.37
N THR A 114 15.37 -11.52 -6.58
CA THR A 114 16.44 -12.51 -6.74
C THR A 114 16.35 -13.22 -8.09
N SER A 115 15.15 -13.64 -8.49
CA SER A 115 14.89 -14.26 -9.79
C SER A 115 15.30 -13.38 -10.97
N ILE A 116 14.98 -12.08 -10.92
CA ILE A 116 15.40 -11.10 -11.93
C ILE A 116 16.93 -10.97 -11.96
N ALA A 117 17.57 -10.85 -10.78
CA ALA A 117 19.01 -10.68 -10.69
C ALA A 117 19.81 -11.93 -11.10
N SER A 118 19.26 -13.13 -10.90
CA SER A 118 19.91 -14.41 -11.23
C SER A 118 19.66 -14.90 -12.66
N SER A 119 18.64 -14.37 -13.33
CA SER A 119 18.29 -14.82 -14.69
C SER A 119 19.25 -14.22 -15.70
N SER A 120 19.97 -15.09 -16.40
CA SER A 120 20.91 -14.68 -17.45
C SER A 120 20.26 -14.54 -18.82
N THR A 121 19.07 -15.13 -18.98
CA THR A 121 18.32 -15.16 -20.24
C THR A 121 16.84 -14.81 -20.07
N LYS A 122 16.22 -14.28 -21.12
CA LYS A 122 14.78 -13.94 -21.18
C LYS A 122 13.88 -15.17 -20.91
N GLN A 123 14.30 -16.36 -21.35
CA GLN A 123 13.54 -17.60 -21.17
C GLN A 123 13.54 -18.08 -19.71
N GLU A 124 14.68 -18.02 -19.02
CA GLU A 124 14.77 -18.35 -17.58
C GLU A 124 13.88 -17.41 -16.77
N LEU A 125 13.90 -16.12 -17.09
CA LEU A 125 13.07 -15.12 -16.41
C LEU A 125 11.57 -15.40 -16.61
N GLN A 126 11.14 -15.68 -17.84
CA GLN A 126 9.73 -16.01 -18.14
C GLN A 126 9.25 -17.27 -17.41
N ALA A 127 10.08 -18.31 -17.34
CA ALA A 127 9.74 -19.54 -16.63
C ALA A 127 9.61 -19.30 -15.10
N GLN A 128 10.49 -18.49 -14.53
CA GLN A 128 10.45 -18.15 -13.10
C GLN A 128 9.23 -17.27 -12.75
N ILE A 129 8.87 -16.31 -13.61
CA ILE A 129 7.65 -15.51 -13.45
C ILE A 129 6.40 -16.38 -13.47
N LYS A 130 6.31 -17.33 -14.42
CA LYS A 130 5.17 -18.25 -14.51
C LYS A 130 5.00 -19.11 -13.26
N LYS A 131 6.11 -19.60 -12.70
CA LYS A 131 6.11 -20.38 -11.45
C LYS A 131 5.62 -19.57 -10.25
N LEU A 132 5.99 -18.29 -10.17
CA LEU A 132 5.52 -17.37 -9.12
C LEU A 132 4.03 -17.07 -9.27
N GLN A 133 3.53 -16.92 -10.50
CA GLN A 133 2.10 -16.72 -10.78
C GLN A 133 1.26 -17.93 -10.34
N GLU A 134 1.72 -19.16 -10.66
CA GLU A 134 1.06 -20.39 -10.24
C GLU A 134 1.05 -20.57 -8.71
N ALA A 135 2.12 -20.18 -8.02
CA ALA A 135 2.17 -20.22 -6.55
C ALA A 135 1.19 -19.22 -5.90
N LEU A 136 0.98 -18.05 -6.51
CA LEU A 136 0.10 -17.01 -6.00
C LEU A 136 -1.39 -17.27 -6.31
N ALA A 137 -1.70 -17.99 -7.38
CA ALA A 137 -3.07 -18.38 -7.72
C ALA A 137 -3.65 -19.47 -6.79
N ASN A 138 -2.80 -20.21 -6.07
CA ASN A 138 -3.20 -21.33 -5.22
C ASN A 138 -3.43 -20.96 -3.75
N THR A 139 -3.29 -19.69 -3.35
CA THR A 139 -3.65 -19.25 -2.00
C THR A 139 -5.16 -19.02 -1.89
N PRO A 140 -5.85 -19.61 -0.89
CA PRO A 140 -7.30 -19.48 -0.75
C PRO A 140 -7.66 -18.02 -0.41
N TYR A 141 -8.39 -17.39 -1.32
CA TYR A 141 -8.88 -16.01 -1.18
C TYR A 141 -10.10 -15.98 -0.24
N ASP A 142 -10.08 -15.05 0.71
CA ASP A 142 -11.27 -14.61 1.44
C ASP A 142 -11.81 -13.35 0.76
N ASP A 143 -13.13 -13.21 0.67
CA ASP A 143 -13.90 -12.35 -0.26
C ASP A 143 -13.74 -10.81 -0.04
N SER A 144 -12.78 -10.42 0.81
CA SER A 144 -12.48 -9.05 1.26
C SER A 144 -11.63 -8.23 0.28
N ASP A 145 -10.80 -8.88 -0.55
CA ASP A 145 -9.63 -8.23 -1.17
C ASP A 145 -9.79 -7.94 -2.67
N LYS A 146 -10.95 -7.41 -3.06
CA LYS A 146 -11.25 -7.04 -4.47
C LYS A 146 -10.31 -5.97 -5.06
N GLU A 147 -9.58 -5.22 -4.22
CA GLU A 147 -8.55 -4.26 -4.67
C GLU A 147 -7.26 -4.92 -5.14
N SER A 148 -6.91 -6.11 -4.61
CA SER A 148 -5.69 -6.81 -5.00
C SER A 148 -5.74 -7.29 -6.45
N ILE A 149 -6.93 -7.70 -6.92
CA ILE A 149 -7.19 -8.17 -8.29
C ILE A 149 -6.86 -7.08 -9.33
N HIS A 150 -7.12 -5.81 -9.02
CA HIS A 150 -6.81 -4.70 -9.91
C HIS A 150 -5.30 -4.49 -10.07
N SER A 151 -4.52 -4.77 -9.02
CA SER A 151 -3.05 -4.70 -9.06
C SER A 151 -2.46 -5.84 -9.92
N VAL A 152 -3.00 -7.06 -9.81
CA VAL A 152 -2.55 -8.19 -10.63
C VAL A 152 -2.91 -7.98 -12.10
N ALA A 153 -4.12 -7.50 -12.41
CA ALA A 153 -4.53 -7.16 -13.77
C ALA A 153 -3.68 -6.04 -14.40
N SER A 154 -3.29 -5.04 -13.61
CA SER A 154 -2.39 -3.96 -14.04
C SER A 154 -0.96 -4.47 -14.35
N LEU A 155 -0.48 -5.43 -13.56
CA LEU A 155 0.78 -6.12 -13.84
C LEU A 155 0.69 -6.99 -15.11
N MET A 156 -0.44 -7.66 -15.34
CA MET A 156 -0.70 -8.44 -16.55
C MET A 156 -0.65 -7.56 -17.82
N ALA A 157 -1.23 -6.36 -17.76
CA ALA A 157 -1.22 -5.41 -18.89
C ALA A 157 0.20 -4.86 -19.18
N SER A 158 1.05 -4.72 -18.16
CA SER A 158 2.41 -4.21 -18.31
C SER A 158 3.41 -5.25 -18.85
N ILE A 159 3.06 -6.55 -18.80
CA ILE A 159 3.93 -7.68 -19.17
C ILE A 159 3.69 -8.17 -20.61
N HIS A 160 2.65 -7.72 -21.29
CA HIS A 160 2.59 -7.77 -22.77
C HIS A 160 3.62 -6.78 -23.34
N LEU A 161 4.90 -7.10 -23.14
CA LEU A 161 5.99 -6.63 -23.97
C LEU A 161 5.61 -6.97 -25.40
N ALA A 162 5.53 -5.91 -26.22
CA ALA A 162 5.26 -5.93 -27.64
C ALA A 162 5.80 -7.19 -28.32
N ASP A 163 4.96 -7.75 -29.21
CA ASP A 163 5.30 -8.89 -30.05
C ASP A 163 6.70 -8.75 -30.65
N ASN A 164 7.40 -9.88 -30.76
CA ASN A 164 8.82 -9.96 -31.09
C ASN A 164 9.19 -9.44 -32.51
N ASP A 165 8.27 -8.80 -33.23
CA ASP A 165 8.49 -8.30 -34.59
C ASP A 165 9.03 -6.85 -34.65
N ASP A 166 9.06 -6.11 -33.53
CA ASP A 166 9.49 -4.69 -33.52
C ASP A 166 10.98 -4.46 -33.21
N PHE A 167 11.78 -5.51 -33.01
CA PHE A 167 13.20 -5.35 -32.71
C PHE A 167 14.07 -5.65 -33.93
N ILE A 168 14.44 -4.60 -34.67
CA ILE A 168 15.48 -4.68 -35.70
C ILE A 168 16.85 -4.93 -35.02
N PRO A 169 17.67 -5.88 -35.49
CA PRO A 169 18.99 -6.10 -34.92
C PRO A 169 19.90 -4.88 -35.17
N ILE A 170 20.46 -4.33 -34.10
CA ILE A 170 21.55 -3.34 -34.22
C ILE A 170 22.85 -4.13 -34.50
N PRO A 171 23.58 -3.85 -35.60
CA PRO A 171 24.84 -4.52 -35.87
C PRO A 171 25.87 -4.15 -34.79
N GLN A 172 26.34 -5.13 -34.03
CA GLN A 172 27.51 -4.95 -33.18
C GLN A 172 28.75 -4.80 -34.06
N LYS A 173 29.38 -3.61 -34.06
CA LYS A 173 30.72 -3.42 -34.62
C LYS A 173 31.71 -4.27 -33.83
N SER A 174 32.17 -5.36 -34.42
CA SER A 174 33.33 -6.11 -33.94
C SER A 174 34.59 -5.26 -34.12
N ASN A 175 35.11 -4.67 -33.05
CA ASN A 175 36.49 -4.20 -33.06
C ASN A 175 37.41 -5.40 -32.84
N GLY A 176 37.68 -6.11 -33.94
CA GLY A 176 38.71 -7.13 -34.02
C GLY A 176 40.09 -6.50 -33.79
N LYS A 177 40.81 -7.01 -32.79
CA LYS A 177 42.25 -6.84 -32.66
C LYS A 177 42.91 -7.64 -33.78
N GLU A 178 43.57 -6.97 -34.70
CA GLU A 178 44.47 -7.62 -35.66
C GLU A 178 45.91 -7.19 -35.39
N ASN A 179 46.69 -8.11 -34.83
CA ASN A 179 48.15 -8.04 -34.78
C ASN A 179 48.69 -8.72 -36.05
N ILE A 180 49.34 -8.00 -36.97
CA ILE A 180 50.29 -8.61 -37.91
C ILE A 180 51.54 -7.74 -38.07
N THR A 181 52.66 -8.42 -37.94
CA THR A 181 54.07 -8.02 -37.96
C THR A 181 54.63 -7.57 -39.32
N LYS A 182 55.53 -6.57 -39.25
CA LYS A 182 56.79 -6.32 -39.99
C LYS A 182 56.90 -6.71 -41.49
N THR A 183 57.23 -5.72 -42.33
CA THR A 183 58.42 -5.71 -43.21
C THR A 183 58.66 -4.28 -43.74
N GLY A 184 59.90 -3.81 -43.75
CA GLY A 184 60.24 -2.41 -44.06
C GLY A 184 60.75 -2.14 -45.47
N LYS A 185 60.78 -0.86 -45.86
CA LYS A 185 61.82 -0.23 -46.71
C LYS A 185 61.64 1.29 -46.77
N LYS A 186 62.56 2.00 -46.10
CA LYS A 186 63.38 3.19 -46.49
C LYS A 186 62.86 4.22 -47.54
N ILE A 187 63.24 5.49 -47.27
CA ILE A 187 63.50 6.67 -48.17
C ILE A 187 62.26 7.58 -48.41
N ASN A 188 62.21 8.92 -48.26
CA ASN A 188 63.19 10.03 -48.13
C ASN A 188 62.56 11.32 -47.53
N HIS A 189 63.44 12.26 -47.13
CA HIS A 189 63.24 13.68 -46.80
C HIS A 189 62.36 14.50 -47.77
N CYS A 190 61.68 15.55 -47.26
CA CYS A 190 61.99 16.94 -47.62
C CYS A 190 61.23 17.97 -46.74
N HIS A 191 62.02 18.92 -46.23
CA HIS A 191 61.76 20.29 -45.73
C HIS A 191 60.62 20.59 -44.73
#